data_AF-A0A8J3YNU4-F1
#
_entry.id   AF-A0A8J3YNU4-F1
#
_cell.length_a   1.000
_cell.length_b   1.000
_cell.length_c   1.000
_cell.angle_alpha   90.00
_cell.angle_beta   90.00
_cell.angle_gamma   90.00
#
_symmetry.space_group_name_H-M   'P 1'
#
loop_
_entity.id
_entity.type
_entity.pdbx_description
1 polymer ?
#
loop_
_entity_poly.entity_id
_entity_poly.type
_entity_poly.pdbx_seq_one_letter_code
_entity_poly.pdbx_strand_id
1 'polypeptide(L)'
;MAEDETYVDTLSLLEFHRHMRARLDEAESALTALTTDPGAQPPALGDFHDAKETGARHRTLHDEYVRRLRRLVNALTAVQTATGLFVQDYRTAEQLNSMGAAQVSDAMRPVGEALYGGRRDA
;
A
#
# COMPACT_ATOMS: atom_id res chain seq x y z
N MET A 1 -5.40 -35.53 6.62
CA MET A 1 -5.09 -34.25 5.96
C MET A 1 -5.91 -33.22 6.70
N ALA A 2 -5.31 -32.49 7.63
CA ALA A 2 -6.01 -31.53 8.46
C ALA A 2 -6.13 -30.23 7.67
N GLU A 3 -7.36 -29.77 7.50
CA GLU A 3 -7.69 -28.50 6.89
C GLU A 3 -7.10 -27.37 7.73
N ASP A 4 -6.32 -26.53 7.07
CA ASP A 4 -5.65 -25.35 7.64
C ASP A 4 -6.69 -24.23 7.80
N GLU A 5 -7.77 -24.50 8.56
CA GLU A 5 -8.79 -23.52 8.89
C GLU A 5 -8.15 -22.47 9.80
N THR A 6 -7.65 -21.41 9.16
CA THR A 6 -7.08 -20.26 9.85
C THR A 6 -8.23 -19.52 10.52
N TYR A 7 -8.56 -19.89 11.76
CA TYR A 7 -9.53 -19.19 12.58
C TYR A 7 -8.94 -17.82 12.96
N VAL A 8 -9.14 -16.83 12.09
CA VAL A 8 -8.61 -15.48 12.32
C VAL A 8 -9.45 -14.82 13.42
N ASP A 9 -8.82 -14.53 14.55
CA ASP A 9 -9.48 -13.82 15.65
C ASP A 9 -9.88 -12.40 15.22
N THR A 10 -11.14 -12.05 15.43
CA THR A 10 -11.70 -10.73 15.11
C THR A 10 -10.99 -9.59 15.84
N LEU A 11 -10.46 -9.83 17.05
CA LEU A 11 -9.65 -8.85 17.78
C LEU A 11 -8.34 -8.55 17.05
N SER A 12 -7.70 -9.61 16.53
CA SER A 12 -6.46 -9.51 15.75
C SER A 12 -6.67 -8.78 14.42
N LEU A 13 -7.82 -8.96 13.76
CA LEU A 13 -8.19 -8.19 12.56
C LEU A 13 -8.40 -6.70 12.85
N LEU A 14 -9.03 -6.38 13.97
CA LEU A 14 -9.24 -5.00 14.42
C LEU A 14 -7.92 -4.29 14.78
N GLU A 15 -6.99 -5.00 15.40
CA GLU A 15 -5.64 -4.51 15.68
C GLU A 15 -4.84 -4.32 14.39
N PHE A 16 -4.88 -5.29 13.49
CA PHE A 16 -4.25 -5.19 12.18
C PHE A 16 -4.80 -4.00 11.37
N HIS A 17 -6.13 -3.81 11.36
CA HIS A 17 -6.78 -2.67 10.71
C HIS A 17 -6.28 -1.33 11.28
N ARG A 18 -6.18 -1.21 12.61
CA ARG A 18 -5.64 0.01 13.26
C ARG A 18 -4.18 0.26 12.90
N HIS A 19 -3.34 -0.76 12.91
CA HIS A 19 -1.94 -0.63 12.52
C HIS A 19 -1.76 -0.26 11.05
N MET A 20 -2.58 -0.83 10.15
CA MET A 20 -2.54 -0.51 8.73
C MET A 20 -2.93 0.94 8.46
N ARG A 21 -3.92 1.47 9.17
CA ARG A 21 -4.30 2.88 9.06
C ARG A 21 -3.14 3.82 9.41
N ALA A 22 -2.46 3.59 10.53
CA ALA A 22 -1.31 4.40 10.91
C ALA A 22 -0.19 4.37 9.86
N ARG A 23 0.06 3.21 9.24
CA ARG A 23 1.05 3.07 8.16
C ARG A 23 0.63 3.73 6.86
N LEU A 24 -0.67 3.74 6.55
CA LEU A 24 -1.21 4.47 5.41
C LEU A 24 -1.01 5.98 5.61
N ASP A 25 -1.37 6.51 6.79
CA ASP A 25 -1.19 7.93 7.12
C ASP A 25 0.28 8.36 6.99
N GLU A 26 1.23 7.54 7.47
CA GLU A 26 2.67 7.77 7.30
C GLU A 26 3.09 7.79 5.82
N ALA A 27 2.62 6.83 5.02
CA ALA A 27 2.96 6.73 3.60
C ALA A 27 2.39 7.90 2.78
N GLU A 28 1.17 8.34 3.09
CA GLU A 28 0.53 9.51 2.48
C GLU A 28 1.25 10.80 2.85
N SER A 29 1.66 10.94 4.12
CA SER A 29 2.47 12.07 4.58
C SER A 29 3.81 12.14 3.85
N ALA A 30 4.53 11.01 3.73
CA ALA A 30 5.79 10.94 3.00
C ALA A 30 5.61 11.25 1.50
N LEU A 31 4.53 10.76 0.88
CA LEU A 31 4.22 11.08 -0.52
C LEU A 31 3.94 12.58 -0.68
N THR A 32 3.13 13.15 0.21
CA THR A 32 2.79 14.58 0.21
C THR A 32 4.04 15.44 0.36
N ALA A 33 4.96 15.06 1.24
CA ALA A 33 6.25 15.74 1.43
C ALA A 33 7.11 15.74 0.16
N LEU A 34 7.07 14.65 -0.61
CA LEU A 34 7.83 14.54 -1.85
C LEU A 34 7.15 15.20 -3.06
N THR A 35 5.83 15.39 -3.04
CA THR A 35 5.10 15.94 -4.21
C THR A 35 4.68 17.40 -4.06
N THR A 36 4.54 17.88 -2.82
CA THR A 36 3.76 19.10 -2.53
C THR A 36 4.49 20.06 -1.61
N ASP A 37 5.46 19.58 -0.84
CA ASP A 37 6.23 20.44 0.05
C ASP A 37 7.17 21.35 -0.76
N PRO A 38 7.53 22.53 -0.26
CA PRO A 38 8.46 23.44 -0.94
C PRO A 38 9.83 22.81 -1.25
N GLY A 39 10.21 21.74 -0.55
CA GLY A 39 11.40 20.93 -0.80
C GLY A 39 11.26 19.86 -1.88
N ALA A 40 10.06 19.68 -2.47
CA ALA A 40 9.82 18.76 -3.58
C ALA A 40 10.46 19.24 -4.90
N GLN A 41 10.77 20.54 -5.00
CA GLN A 41 11.42 21.11 -6.17
C GLN A 41 12.87 20.60 -6.26
N PRO A 42 13.34 20.16 -7.45
CA PRO A 42 14.74 19.80 -7.61
C PRO A 42 15.64 20.99 -7.23
N PRO A 43 16.75 20.74 -6.51
CA PRO A 43 17.65 21.81 -6.09
C PRO A 43 18.16 22.58 -7.30
N ALA A 44 18.21 23.90 -7.19
CA ALA A 44 18.79 24.76 -8.22
C ALA A 44 20.33 24.64 -8.19
N LEU A 45 20.85 23.59 -8.83
CA LEU A 45 22.28 23.27 -8.84
C LEU A 45 23.10 24.13 -9.82
N GLY A 46 22.44 24.94 -10.65
CA GLY A 46 23.06 25.79 -11.69
C GLY A 46 23.23 25.09 -13.04
N ASP A 47 23.93 25.74 -13.97
CA ASP A 47 24.00 25.33 -15.38
C ASP A 47 25.30 24.60 -15.79
N PHE A 48 26.24 24.44 -14.86
CA PHE A 48 27.46 23.68 -15.09
C PHE A 48 27.13 22.23 -15.46
N HIS A 49 28.03 21.59 -16.22
CA HIS A 49 27.83 20.22 -16.68
C HIS A 49 27.52 19.25 -15.53
N ASP A 50 28.32 19.27 -14.47
CA ASP A 50 28.16 18.40 -13.31
C ASP A 50 26.87 18.69 -12.52
N ALA A 51 26.44 19.95 -12.51
CA ALA A 51 25.18 20.36 -11.91
C ALA A 51 23.98 19.78 -12.67
N LYS A 52 24.03 19.77 -14.01
CA LYS A 52 23.00 19.15 -14.85
C LYS A 52 22.94 17.64 -14.66
N GLU A 53 24.09 16.97 -14.60
CA GLU A 53 24.17 15.53 -14.36
C GLU A 53 23.62 15.15 -12.99
N THR A 54 24.03 15.87 -11.94
CA THR A 54 23.54 15.67 -10.57
C THR A 54 22.04 15.95 -10.46
N GLY A 55 21.56 17.02 -11.12
CA GLY A 55 20.13 17.36 -11.16
C GLY A 55 19.29 16.34 -11.92
N ALA A 56 19.83 15.71 -12.96
CA ALA A 56 19.17 14.59 -13.64
C ALA A 56 19.09 13.36 -12.72
N ARG A 57 20.18 12.99 -12.05
CA ARG A 57 20.20 11.87 -11.10
C ARG A 57 19.23 12.07 -9.94
N HIS A 58 19.18 13.28 -9.38
CA HIS A 58 18.23 13.62 -8.32
C HIS A 58 16.78 13.45 -8.78
N ARG A 59 16.44 13.94 -9.98
CA ARG A 59 15.10 13.77 -10.56
C ARG A 59 14.74 12.29 -10.73
N THR A 60 15.64 11.47 -11.26
CA THR A 60 15.42 10.03 -11.41
C THR A 60 15.11 9.36 -10.07
N LEU A 61 15.89 9.69 -9.03
CA LEU A 61 15.68 9.15 -7.68
C LEU A 61 14.35 9.62 -7.09
N HIS A 62 14.04 10.91 -7.21
CA HIS A 62 12.77 11.48 -6.76
C HIS A 62 11.57 10.78 -7.39
N ASP A 63 11.56 10.66 -8.72
CA ASP A 63 10.49 9.98 -9.46
C ASP A 63 10.34 8.51 -9.05
N GLU A 64 11.45 7.84 -8.76
CA GLU A 64 11.44 6.46 -8.29
C GLU A 64 10.81 6.33 -6.90
N TYR A 65 11.17 7.21 -5.95
CA TYR A 65 10.57 7.22 -4.62
C TYR A 65 9.08 7.56 -4.66
N VAL A 66 8.67 8.53 -5.47
CA VAL A 66 7.26 8.87 -5.68
C VAL A 66 6.48 7.67 -6.21
N ARG A 67 7.02 6.94 -7.21
CA ARG A 67 6.37 5.71 -7.73
C ARG A 67 6.25 4.63 -6.66
N ARG A 68 7.30 4.41 -5.86
CA ARG A 68 7.30 3.40 -4.79
C ARG A 68 6.29 3.74 -3.69
N LEU A 69 6.22 5.00 -3.26
CA LEU A 69 5.25 5.45 -2.26
C LEU A 69 3.80 5.34 -2.76
N ARG A 70 3.53 5.72 -4.01
CA ARG A 70 2.20 5.53 -4.61
C ARG A 70 1.77 4.07 -4.62
N ARG A 71 2.68 3.15 -4.98
CA ARG A 71 2.39 1.70 -4.93
C ARG A 71 2.10 1.23 -3.50
N LEU A 72 2.86 1.72 -2.53
CA LEU A 72 2.65 1.40 -1.12
C LEU A 72 1.29 1.90 -0.62
N VAL A 73 0.94 3.16 -0.89
CA VAL A 73 -0.36 3.74 -0.55
C VAL A 73 -1.48 2.90 -1.16
N ASN A 74 -1.42 2.62 -2.47
CA ASN A 74 -2.46 1.80 -3.13
C ASN A 74 -2.61 0.41 -2.50
N ALA A 75 -1.51 -0.25 -2.16
CA ALA A 75 -1.55 -1.57 -1.52
C ALA A 75 -2.16 -1.48 -0.12
N LEU A 76 -1.76 -0.50 0.69
CA LEU A 76 -2.29 -0.29 2.04
C LEU A 76 -3.79 0.06 2.02
N THR A 77 -4.23 0.93 1.09
CA THR A 77 -5.65 1.25 0.88
C THR A 77 -6.44 0.01 0.47
N ALA A 78 -5.89 -0.83 -0.42
CA ALA A 78 -6.54 -2.08 -0.81
C ALA A 78 -6.69 -3.05 0.37
N VAL A 79 -5.63 -3.21 1.17
CA VAL A 79 -5.67 -4.04 2.40
C VAL A 79 -6.70 -3.51 3.39
N GLN A 80 -6.72 -2.19 3.63
CA GLN A 80 -7.65 -1.57 4.54
C GLN A 80 -9.10 -1.75 4.08
N THR A 81 -9.35 -1.61 2.77
CA THR A 81 -10.67 -1.82 2.16
C THR A 81 -11.11 -3.28 2.32
N ALA A 82 -10.25 -4.24 1.96
CA ALA A 82 -10.53 -5.66 2.13
C ALA A 82 -10.85 -6.00 3.60
N THR A 83 -10.02 -5.52 4.52
CA THR A 83 -10.20 -5.74 5.97
C THR A 83 -11.48 -5.07 6.49
N GLY A 84 -11.84 -3.90 5.97
CA GLY A 84 -13.08 -3.21 6.31
C GLY A 84 -14.32 -3.98 5.87
N LEU A 85 -14.31 -4.54 4.67
CA LEU A 85 -15.37 -5.43 4.17
C LEU A 85 -15.51 -6.66 5.07
N PHE A 86 -14.39 -7.31 5.41
CA PHE A 86 -14.40 -8.41 6.37
C PHE A 86 -15.03 -8.00 7.70
N VAL A 87 -14.55 -6.93 8.34
CA VAL A 87 -15.06 -6.48 9.65
C VAL A 87 -16.55 -6.11 9.61
N GLN A 88 -17.08 -5.62 8.48
CA GLN A 88 -18.51 -5.37 8.31
C GLN A 88 -19.33 -6.67 8.20
N ASP A 89 -18.85 -7.64 7.44
CA ASP A 89 -19.55 -8.93 7.23
C ASP A 89 -19.46 -9.84 8.48
N TYR A 90 -18.36 -9.77 9.24
CA TYR A 90 -18.13 -10.53 10.49
C TYR A 90 -19.07 -10.12 11.65
N ARG A 91 -19.82 -9.01 11.55
CA ARG A 91 -20.81 -8.62 12.57
C ARG A 91 -22.02 -9.56 12.65
N THR A 92 -22.24 -10.42 11.67
CA THR A 92 -23.32 -11.42 11.69
C THR A 92 -22.75 -12.83 11.81
N ALA A 93 -22.94 -13.44 12.99
CA ALA A 93 -22.41 -14.77 13.30
C ALA A 93 -22.97 -15.90 12.39
N GLU A 94 -24.03 -15.64 11.63
CA GLU A 94 -24.68 -16.61 10.75
C GLU A 94 -24.08 -16.67 9.34
N GLN A 95 -23.36 -15.62 8.90
CA GLN A 95 -22.65 -15.62 7.61
C GLN A 95 -21.28 -16.32 7.67
N LEU A 96 -20.77 -16.56 8.89
CA LEU A 96 -19.48 -17.19 9.20
C LEU A 96 -19.24 -18.54 8.52
N ASN A 97 -20.28 -19.35 8.33
CA ASN A 97 -20.13 -20.68 7.72
C ASN A 97 -20.17 -20.66 6.18
N SER A 98 -20.48 -19.51 5.56
CA SER A 98 -20.73 -19.45 4.11
C SER A 98 -19.60 -18.84 3.30
N MET A 99 -18.68 -18.09 3.91
CA MET A 99 -17.60 -17.43 3.19
C MET A 99 -16.31 -18.24 3.22
N GLY A 100 -16.14 -19.10 2.20
CA GLY A 100 -14.94 -19.91 2.03
C GLY A 100 -13.70 -19.12 1.59
N ALA A 101 -12.51 -19.71 1.75
CA ALA A 101 -11.20 -19.12 1.45
C ALA A 101 -11.07 -18.45 0.07
N ALA A 102 -11.90 -18.82 -0.91
CA ALA A 102 -11.97 -18.19 -2.23
C ALA A 102 -12.36 -16.71 -2.17
N GLN A 103 -13.31 -16.34 -1.30
CA GLN A 103 -13.74 -14.93 -1.16
C GLN A 103 -12.68 -14.10 -0.43
N VAL A 104 -11.94 -14.70 0.50
CA VAL A 104 -10.77 -14.09 1.13
C VAL A 104 -9.67 -13.82 0.11
N SER A 105 -9.39 -14.82 -0.74
CA SER A 105 -8.44 -14.68 -1.84
C SER A 105 -8.85 -13.60 -2.83
N ASP A 106 -10.13 -13.51 -3.19
CA ASP A 106 -10.65 -12.50 -4.10
C ASP A 106 -10.58 -11.08 -3.53
N ALA A 107 -10.88 -10.89 -2.24
CA ALA A 107 -10.72 -9.59 -1.59
C ALA A 107 -9.25 -9.16 -1.49
N MET A 108 -8.32 -10.12 -1.40
CA MET A 108 -6.87 -9.89 -1.33
C MET A 108 -6.21 -9.75 -2.71
N ARG A 109 -6.85 -10.18 -3.80
CA ARG A 109 -6.32 -10.09 -5.17
C ARG A 109 -5.90 -8.67 -5.59
N PRO A 110 -6.68 -7.61 -5.31
CA PRO A 110 -6.26 -6.23 -5.60
C PRO A 110 -4.98 -5.81 -4.88
N VAL A 111 -4.71 -6.38 -3.70
CA VAL A 111 -3.47 -6.16 -2.94
C VAL A 111 -2.29 -6.78 -3.68
N GLY A 112 -2.45 -8.02 -4.15
CA GLY A 112 -1.45 -8.71 -4.96
C GLY A 112 -1.16 -7.96 -6.26
N GLU A 113 -2.18 -7.43 -6.93
CA GLU A 113 -2.02 -6.60 -8.13
C GLU A 113 -1.28 -5.28 -7.83
N ALA A 114 -1.59 -4.61 -6.72
CA ALA A 114 -0.91 -3.37 -6.32
C ALA A 114 0.58 -3.60 -5.99
N LEU A 115 0.92 -4.73 -5.35
CA LEU A 115 2.28 -5.06 -4.93
C LEU A 115 3.13 -5.67 -6.06
N TYR A 116 2.54 -6.52 -6.90
CA TYR A 116 3.28 -7.35 -7.87
C TYR A 116 2.96 -7.04 -9.34
N GLY A 117 1.87 -6.33 -9.63
CA GLY A 117 1.47 -5.98 -11.00
C GLY A 117 2.50 -5.11 -11.74
N GLY A 118 3.35 -4.38 -11.01
CA GLY A 118 4.43 -3.59 -11.58
C GLY A 118 5.75 -4.34 -11.83
N ARG A 119 5.82 -5.67 -11.62
CA ARG A 119 7.05 -6.48 -11.79
C ARG A 119 6.99 -7.42 -13.02
N ARG A 120 5.87 -7.48 -13.75
CA ARG A 120 5.72 -8.39 -14.90
C ARG A 120 6.12 -7.82 -16.26
N ASP A 121 6.52 -6.55 -16.32
CA ASP A 121 6.92 -5.88 -17.57
C ASP A 121 8.40 -5.44 -17.53
N ALA A 122 9.30 -6.35 -17.19
CA ALA A 122 10.76 -6.17 -17.31
C ALA A 122 11.39 -7.39 -17.97
#